data_AF-A0A4U5P0W4-F1
#
_entry.id   AF-A0A4U5P0W4-F1
#
_cell.length_a   1.000
_cell.length_b   1.000
_cell.length_c   1.000
_cell.angle_alpha   90.00
_cell.angle_beta   90.00
_cell.angle_gamma   90.00
#
_symmetry.space_group_name_H-M   'P 1'
#
loop_
_entity.id
_entity.type
_entity.pdbx_description
1 polymer ?
#
loop_
_entity_poly.entity_id
_entity_poly.type
_entity_poly.pdbx_seq_one_letter_code
_entity_poly.pdbx_strand_id
1 'polypeptide(L)'
;MDRKQRRAFLLQLKSKKRPQFAAAQESKTLWEKLRSSKTSEADREKVVQRLAEVVKGKAATLLYAHDTCRVLQCLLDHRQCREQLFDELTPEFLRMMKSKYAIFCFMKLLRTASKDQRQIILNSITGHCVNLFRNRTSAQALETIFNDYANAMQRLAIVSEFYGTDFQLFLKETLKPDGTLTKIIARNPTKRKAILDNIKETLEDRR
;
A
#
# COMPACT_ATOMS: atom_id res chain seq x y z
N MET A 1 -18.89 -36.87 13.81
CA MET A 1 -18.34 -35.59 14.33
C MET A 1 -19.37 -34.50 14.13
N ASP A 2 -19.85 -33.91 15.23
CA ASP A 2 -20.77 -32.77 15.19
C ASP A 2 -20.10 -31.54 14.52
N ARG A 3 -20.89 -30.67 13.87
CA ARG A 3 -20.40 -29.52 13.09
C ARG A 3 -19.59 -28.57 13.97
N LYS A 4 -19.95 -28.46 15.25
CA LYS A 4 -19.27 -27.66 16.28
C LYS A 4 -17.90 -28.25 16.64
N GLN A 5 -17.83 -29.57 16.80
CA GLN A 5 -16.60 -30.32 17.10
C GLN A 5 -15.62 -30.27 15.93
N ARG A 6 -16.11 -30.40 14.69
CA ARG A 6 -15.29 -30.32 13.48
C ARG A 6 -14.67 -28.92 13.30
N ARG A 7 -15.43 -27.86 13.63
CA ARG A 7 -14.93 -26.48 13.63
C ARG A 7 -13.87 -26.25 14.70
N ALA A 8 -14.09 -26.73 15.93
CA ALA A 8 -13.13 -26.65 17.02
C ALA A 8 -11.82 -27.38 16.71
N PHE A 9 -11.90 -28.57 16.11
CA PHE A 9 -10.74 -29.34 15.69
C PHE A 9 -9.92 -28.64 14.60
N LEU A 10 -10.57 -28.07 13.58
CA LEU A 10 -9.90 -27.29 12.54
C LEU A 10 -9.26 -26.00 13.10
N LEU A 11 -9.88 -25.37 14.09
CA LEU A 11 -9.30 -24.22 14.81
C LEU A 11 -8.05 -24.62 15.59
N GLN A 12 -8.07 -25.77 16.28
CA GLN A 12 -6.89 -26.31 16.97
C GLN A 12 -5.73 -26.61 16.00
N LEU A 13 -6.01 -27.22 14.85
CA LEU A 13 -4.99 -27.51 13.84
C LEU A 13 -4.38 -26.22 13.24
N LYS A 14 -5.19 -25.17 13.06
CA LYS A 14 -4.70 -23.86 12.58
C LYS A 14 -3.89 -23.12 13.65
N SER A 15 -4.29 -23.22 14.92
CA SER A 15 -3.56 -22.71 16.08
C SER A 15 -2.15 -23.31 16.15
N LYS A 16 -2.01 -24.63 16.01
CA LYS A 16 -0.71 -25.31 16.03
C LYS A 16 0.20 -24.95 14.85
N LYS A 17 -0.35 -24.51 13.72
CA LYS A 17 0.41 -24.20 12.49
C LYS A 17 0.79 -22.73 12.33
N ARG A 18 0.18 -21.80 13.08
CA ARG A 18 0.42 -20.37 12.92
C ARG A 18 0.56 -19.68 14.29
N PRO A 19 1.76 -19.19 14.65
CA PRO A 19 1.98 -18.53 15.94
C PRO A 19 1.08 -17.29 16.13
N GLN A 20 0.65 -16.67 15.03
CA GLN A 20 -0.21 -15.48 15.04
C GLN A 20 -1.71 -15.78 14.98
N PHE A 21 -2.11 -17.06 15.01
CA PHE A 21 -3.52 -17.46 14.93
C PHE A 21 -4.35 -16.92 16.11
N ALA A 22 -3.76 -16.91 17.31
CA ALA A 22 -4.40 -16.37 18.51
C ALA A 22 -4.71 -14.87 18.34
N ALA A 23 -3.73 -14.10 17.87
CA ALA A 23 -3.89 -12.66 17.62
C ALA A 23 -4.97 -12.39 16.55
N ALA A 24 -4.99 -13.18 15.46
CA ALA A 24 -6.00 -13.07 14.42
C ALA A 24 -7.42 -13.40 14.92
N GLN A 25 -7.55 -14.30 15.91
CA GLN A 25 -8.84 -14.64 16.50
C GLN A 25 -9.30 -13.57 17.48
N GLU A 26 -8.41 -13.13 18.36
CA GLU A 26 -8.69 -12.05 19.32
C GLU A 26 -9.06 -10.75 18.59
N SER A 27 -8.31 -10.37 17.57
CA SER A 27 -8.56 -9.16 16.78
C SER A 27 -9.95 -9.16 16.13
N LYS A 28 -10.44 -10.32 15.67
CA LYS A 28 -11.80 -10.46 15.13
C LYS A 28 -12.86 -10.32 16.20
N THR A 29 -12.66 -10.92 17.37
CA THR A 29 -13.62 -10.79 18.47
C THR A 29 -13.75 -9.35 18.95
N LEU A 30 -12.64 -8.62 19.02
CA LEU A 30 -12.64 -7.19 19.34
C LEU A 30 -13.29 -6.36 18.24
N TRP A 31 -13.02 -6.66 16.97
CA TRP A 31 -13.65 -5.98 15.84
C TRP A 31 -15.17 -6.15 15.80
N GLU A 32 -15.71 -7.35 16.09
CA GLU A 32 -17.17 -7.54 16.16
C GLU A 32 -17.80 -6.77 17.32
N LYS A 33 -17.09 -6.65 18.46
CA LYS A 33 -17.52 -5.77 19.57
C LYS A 33 -17.53 -4.31 19.13
N LEU A 34 -16.49 -3.87 18.42
CA LEU A 34 -16.38 -2.50 17.92
C LEU A 34 -17.48 -2.15 16.91
N ARG A 35 -17.86 -3.10 16.05
CA ARG A 35 -18.90 -2.93 15.04
C ARG A 35 -20.33 -2.97 15.61
N SER A 36 -20.51 -3.53 16.80
CA SER A 36 -21.83 -3.62 17.43
C SER A 36 -22.35 -2.24 17.85
N SER A 37 -23.58 -1.92 17.46
CA SER A 37 -24.26 -0.68 17.88
C SER A 37 -24.50 -0.63 19.40
N LYS A 38 -24.44 -1.77 20.09
CA LYS A 38 -24.66 -1.90 21.54
C LYS A 38 -23.46 -1.46 22.38
N THR A 39 -22.30 -1.24 21.77
CA THR A 39 -21.07 -0.87 22.49
C THR A 39 -21.06 0.63 22.76
N SER A 40 -20.99 1.00 24.04
CA SER A 40 -20.89 2.40 24.51
C SER A 40 -19.63 3.08 23.99
N GLU A 41 -19.59 4.42 23.93
CA GLU A 41 -18.37 5.13 23.47
C GLU A 41 -17.15 4.85 24.36
N ALA A 42 -17.34 4.81 25.68
CA ALA A 42 -16.27 4.50 26.62
C ALA A 42 -15.71 3.08 26.42
N ASP A 43 -16.57 2.10 26.10
CA ASP A 43 -16.12 0.74 25.81
C ASP A 43 -15.50 0.61 24.43
N ARG A 44 -15.95 1.39 23.43
CA ARG A 44 -15.33 1.45 22.11
C ARG A 44 -13.88 1.87 22.21
N GLU A 45 -13.59 2.92 22.97
CA GLU A 45 -12.22 3.41 23.15
C GLU A 45 -11.31 2.34 23.76
N LYS A 46 -11.77 1.66 24.82
CA LYS A 46 -11.04 0.53 25.43
C LYS A 46 -10.82 -0.62 24.45
N VAL A 47 -11.83 -0.96 23.64
CA VAL A 47 -11.73 -2.01 22.63
C VAL A 47 -10.73 -1.63 21.53
N VAL A 48 -10.71 -0.38 21.09
CA VAL A 48 -9.74 0.13 20.10
C VAL A 48 -8.32 0.05 20.64
N GLN A 49 -8.11 0.49 21.87
CA GLN A 49 -6.79 0.43 22.51
C GLN A 49 -6.30 -1.01 22.63
N ARG A 50 -7.15 -1.92 23.13
CA ARG A 50 -6.83 -3.35 23.21
C ARG A 50 -6.55 -3.95 21.83
N LEU A 51 -7.34 -3.57 20.84
CA LEU A 51 -7.16 -4.07 19.47
C LEU A 51 -5.84 -3.58 18.86
N ALA A 52 -5.44 -2.33 19.14
CA ALA A 52 -4.16 -1.78 18.70
C ALA A 52 -2.96 -2.55 19.33
N GLU A 53 -3.04 -2.90 20.61
CA GLU A 53 -2.02 -3.72 21.29
C GLU A 53 -1.89 -5.11 20.67
N VAL A 54 -3.01 -5.78 20.39
CA VAL A 54 -3.03 -7.13 19.82
C VAL A 54 -2.39 -7.15 18.43
N VAL A 55 -2.66 -6.11 17.64
CA VAL A 55 -2.19 -5.94 16.26
C VAL A 55 -0.74 -5.46 16.18
N LYS A 56 -0.23 -4.74 17.19
CA LYS A 56 1.14 -4.21 17.21
C LYS A 56 2.18 -5.30 16.92
N GLY A 57 3.03 -5.06 15.92
CA GLY A 57 4.06 -5.99 15.46
C GLY A 57 3.54 -7.18 14.65
N LYS A 58 2.25 -7.21 14.32
CA LYS A 58 1.58 -8.28 13.58
C LYS A 58 0.73 -7.75 12.42
N ALA A 59 0.67 -6.44 12.21
CA ALA A 59 -0.18 -5.79 11.21
C ALA A 59 0.12 -6.33 9.81
N ALA A 60 1.40 -6.41 9.42
CA ALA A 60 1.82 -6.96 8.12
C ALA A 60 1.31 -8.39 7.87
N THR A 61 1.27 -9.23 8.92
CA THR A 61 0.80 -10.62 8.79
C THR A 61 -0.73 -10.70 8.71
N LEU A 62 -1.43 -9.86 9.48
CA LEU A 62 -2.89 -9.79 9.48
C LEU A 62 -3.46 -9.12 8.22
N LEU A 63 -2.66 -8.35 7.51
CA LEU A 63 -3.09 -7.55 6.37
C LEU A 63 -3.57 -8.36 5.16
N TYR A 64 -2.93 -9.50 4.89
CA TYR A 64 -3.15 -10.28 3.67
C TYR A 64 -4.29 -11.30 3.77
N ALA A 65 -4.84 -11.52 4.97
CA ALA A 65 -5.98 -12.40 5.16
C ALA A 65 -7.31 -11.64 4.96
N HIS A 66 -8.24 -12.27 4.23
CA HIS A 66 -9.53 -11.68 3.83
C HIS A 66 -10.35 -11.11 5.00
N ASP A 67 -10.34 -11.81 6.14
CA ASP A 67 -11.14 -11.47 7.30
C ASP A 67 -10.42 -10.48 8.23
N THR A 68 -9.10 -10.60 8.39
CA THR A 68 -8.31 -9.72 9.27
C THR A 68 -7.96 -8.37 8.63
N CYS A 69 -7.96 -8.25 7.30
CA CYS A 69 -7.73 -6.95 6.65
C CYS A 69 -8.83 -5.92 7.01
N ARG A 70 -10.08 -6.38 7.22
CA ARG A 70 -11.20 -5.52 7.64
C ARG A 70 -11.02 -4.98 9.05
N VAL A 71 -10.38 -5.77 9.92
CA VAL A 71 -10.01 -5.36 11.28
C VAL A 71 -9.02 -4.19 11.23
N LEU A 72 -7.98 -4.30 10.38
CA LEU A 72 -7.02 -3.22 10.19
C LEU A 72 -7.66 -1.98 9.57
N GLN A 73 -8.55 -2.13 8.59
CA GLN A 73 -9.28 -0.99 8.03
C GLN A 73 -10.09 -0.26 9.10
N CYS A 74 -10.72 -0.99 10.03
CA CYS A 74 -11.47 -0.38 11.13
C CYS A 74 -10.54 0.36 12.10
N LEU A 75 -9.40 -0.24 12.47
CA LEU A 75 -8.39 0.44 13.30
C LEU A 75 -7.90 1.75 12.69
N LEU A 76 -7.74 1.80 11.36
CA LEU A 76 -7.33 3.01 10.64
C LEU A 76 -8.36 4.14 10.70
N ASP A 77 -9.62 3.89 11.09
CA ASP A 77 -10.58 4.97 11.38
C ASP A 77 -10.18 5.77 12.61
N HIS A 78 -9.46 5.17 13.57
CA HIS A 78 -9.09 5.79 14.82
C HIS A 78 -7.73 6.48 14.71
N ARG A 79 -7.70 7.80 14.89
CA ARG A 79 -6.51 8.64 14.69
C ARG A 79 -5.30 8.16 15.49
N GLN A 80 -5.49 7.76 16.75
CA GLN A 80 -4.42 7.27 17.63
C GLN A 80 -3.69 6.02 17.11
N CYS A 81 -4.33 5.23 16.26
CA CYS A 81 -3.75 4.00 15.73
C CYS A 81 -3.08 4.19 14.36
N ARG A 82 -3.37 5.30 13.67
CA ARG A 82 -2.93 5.51 12.27
C ARG A 82 -1.43 5.61 12.13
N GLU A 83 -0.78 6.37 13.01
CA GLU A 83 0.66 6.62 12.95
C GLU A 83 1.45 5.32 13.18
N GLN A 84 1.15 4.61 14.26
CA GLN A 84 1.75 3.31 14.54
C GLN A 84 1.55 2.30 13.39
N LEU A 85 0.34 2.24 12.82
CA LEU A 85 0.06 1.34 11.69
C LEU A 85 0.74 1.79 10.41
N PHE A 86 0.88 3.10 10.19
CA PHE A 86 1.59 3.63 9.03
C PHE A 86 3.07 3.21 9.08
N ASP A 87 3.73 3.39 10.21
CA ASP A 87 5.13 3.03 10.39
C ASP A 87 5.35 1.52 10.22
N GLU A 88 4.50 0.72 10.85
CA GLU A 88 4.58 -0.74 10.77
C GLU A 88 4.32 -1.28 9.36
N LEU A 89 3.44 -0.62 8.58
CA LEU A 89 3.05 -1.05 7.23
C LEU A 89 3.89 -0.40 6.11
N THR A 90 4.74 0.57 6.42
CA THR A 90 5.59 1.26 5.42
C THR A 90 6.39 0.29 4.54
N PRO A 91 7.03 -0.77 5.09
CA PRO A 91 7.75 -1.75 4.27
C PRO A 91 6.87 -2.57 3.33
N GLU A 92 5.56 -2.63 3.58
CA GLU A 92 4.62 -3.47 2.85
C GLU A 92 3.90 -2.74 1.71
N PHE A 93 4.03 -1.41 1.57
CA PHE A 93 3.24 -0.60 0.63
C PHE A 93 3.20 -1.15 -0.81
N LEU A 94 4.36 -1.53 -1.37
CA LEU A 94 4.44 -2.10 -2.71
C LEU A 94 3.62 -3.39 -2.85
N ARG A 95 3.71 -4.26 -1.85
CA ARG A 95 3.00 -5.54 -1.82
C ARG A 95 1.51 -5.34 -1.52
N MET A 96 1.17 -4.32 -0.72
CA MET A 96 -0.21 -3.93 -0.45
C MET A 96 -0.93 -3.50 -1.73
N MET A 97 -0.31 -2.64 -2.53
CA MET A 97 -0.89 -2.13 -3.78
C MET A 97 -1.21 -3.27 -4.78
N LYS A 98 -0.41 -4.33 -4.79
CA LYS A 98 -0.60 -5.50 -5.67
C LYS A 98 -1.60 -6.52 -5.14
N SER A 99 -2.00 -6.42 -3.87
CA SER A 99 -2.86 -7.41 -3.22
C SER A 99 -4.33 -7.02 -3.30
N LYS A 100 -5.18 -8.00 -3.65
CA LYS A 100 -6.65 -7.87 -3.74
C LYS A 100 -7.32 -7.34 -2.47
N TYR A 101 -6.73 -7.57 -1.29
CA TYR A 101 -7.32 -7.19 0.01
C TYR A 101 -6.58 -6.04 0.68
N ALA A 102 -5.25 -6.15 0.76
CA ALA A 102 -4.40 -5.15 1.40
C ALA A 102 -4.47 -3.75 0.74
N ILE A 103 -4.81 -3.65 -0.56
CA ILE A 103 -4.95 -2.37 -1.23
C ILE A 103 -5.97 -1.46 -0.53
N PHE A 104 -7.04 -2.00 0.04
CA PHE A 104 -8.05 -1.18 0.72
C PHE A 104 -7.48 -0.50 1.97
N CYS A 105 -6.59 -1.18 2.70
CA CYS A 105 -5.86 -0.56 3.81
C CYS A 105 -4.89 0.52 3.29
N PHE A 106 -4.17 0.23 2.20
CA PHE A 106 -3.25 1.18 1.58
C PHE A 106 -3.96 2.46 1.12
N MET A 107 -5.07 2.33 0.38
CA MET A 107 -5.87 3.47 -0.06
C MET A 107 -6.42 4.28 1.11
N LYS A 108 -6.76 3.62 2.22
CA LYS A 108 -7.20 4.30 3.44
C LYS A 108 -6.06 5.09 4.08
N LEU A 109 -4.88 4.48 4.22
CA LEU A 109 -3.67 5.17 4.70
C LEU A 109 -3.35 6.38 3.82
N LEU A 110 -3.34 6.21 2.49
CA LEU A 110 -3.09 7.28 1.52
C LEU A 110 -4.04 8.47 1.70
N ARG A 111 -5.35 8.21 1.84
CA ARG A 111 -6.35 9.26 2.07
C ARG A 111 -6.14 10.02 3.37
N THR A 112 -5.78 9.32 4.44
CA THR A 112 -5.60 9.91 5.78
C THR A 112 -4.19 10.42 6.06
N ALA A 113 -3.23 10.17 5.15
CA ALA A 113 -1.83 10.48 5.35
C ALA A 113 -1.58 12.00 5.38
N SER A 114 -0.65 12.41 6.25
CA SER A 114 -0.07 13.76 6.25
C SER A 114 0.77 14.02 4.99
N LYS A 115 1.21 15.27 4.78
CA LYS A 115 2.10 15.60 3.66
C LYS A 115 3.40 14.80 3.71
N ASP A 116 3.98 14.65 4.90
CA ASP A 116 5.24 13.92 5.10
C ASP A 116 5.05 12.41 4.87
N GLN A 117 3.95 11.84 5.37
CA GLN A 117 3.60 10.44 5.12
C GLN A 117 3.35 10.17 3.63
N ARG A 118 2.75 11.11 2.89
CA ARG A 118 2.59 10.98 1.43
C ARG A 118 3.93 11.01 0.71
N GLN A 119 4.89 11.81 1.19
CA GLN A 119 6.26 11.78 0.66
C GLN A 119 6.92 10.41 0.90
N ILE A 120 6.73 9.81 2.07
CA ILE A 120 7.20 8.44 2.36
C ILE A 120 6.56 7.44 1.40
N ILE A 121 5.23 7.49 1.20
CA ILE A 121 4.53 6.62 0.25
C ILE A 121 5.13 6.76 -1.16
N LEU A 122 5.33 8.00 -1.62
CA LEU A 122 5.91 8.29 -2.94
C LEU A 122 7.33 7.75 -3.08
N ASN A 123 8.16 7.92 -2.05
CA ASN A 123 9.51 7.36 -2.04
C ASN A 123 9.49 5.83 -2.12
N SER A 124 8.54 5.17 -1.44
CA SER A 124 8.40 3.71 -1.47
C SER A 124 7.93 3.14 -2.81
N ILE A 125 7.22 3.92 -3.63
CA ILE A 125 6.74 3.47 -4.96
C ILE A 125 7.66 3.87 -6.12
N THR A 126 8.54 4.86 -5.91
CA THR A 126 9.45 5.35 -6.94
C THR A 126 10.43 4.23 -7.35
N GLY A 127 10.57 3.98 -8.65
CA GLY A 127 11.36 2.86 -9.18
C GLY A 127 10.55 1.56 -9.35
N HIS A 128 9.26 1.60 -9.02
CA HIS A 128 8.32 0.50 -9.22
C HIS A 128 7.04 0.92 -9.94
N CYS A 129 6.90 2.17 -10.38
CA CYS A 129 5.70 2.68 -11.02
C CYS A 129 5.32 1.90 -12.28
N VAL A 130 6.29 1.54 -13.14
CA VAL A 130 5.99 0.77 -14.37
C VAL A 130 5.44 -0.61 -14.01
N ASN A 131 6.05 -1.28 -13.02
CA ASN A 131 5.61 -2.58 -12.55
C ASN A 131 4.24 -2.53 -11.84
N LEU A 132 3.96 -1.45 -11.10
CA LEU A 132 2.67 -1.23 -10.47
C LEU A 132 1.57 -0.93 -11.51
N PHE A 133 1.90 -0.23 -12.59
CA PHE A 133 0.94 0.09 -13.65
C PHE A 133 0.45 -1.14 -14.42
N ARG A 134 1.25 -2.21 -14.50
CA ARG A 134 0.86 -3.47 -15.17
C ARG A 134 -0.29 -4.21 -14.48
N ASN A 135 -0.44 -4.07 -13.16
CA ASN A 135 -1.53 -4.72 -12.44
C ASN A 135 -2.68 -3.73 -12.24
N ARG A 136 -3.88 -4.09 -12.71
CA ARG A 136 -5.09 -3.26 -12.66
C ARG A 136 -5.34 -2.62 -11.29
N THR A 137 -5.15 -3.37 -10.22
CA THR A 137 -5.42 -2.94 -8.85
C THR A 137 -4.39 -1.91 -8.39
N SER A 138 -3.10 -2.17 -8.62
CA SER A 138 -2.05 -1.18 -8.29
C SER A 138 -2.03 0.02 -9.23
N ALA A 139 -2.45 -0.14 -10.48
CA ALA A 139 -2.59 0.95 -11.44
C ALA A 139 -3.62 1.98 -10.97
N GLN A 140 -4.77 1.53 -10.46
CA GLN A 140 -5.78 2.42 -9.87
C GLN A 140 -5.25 3.20 -8.67
N ALA A 141 -4.47 2.54 -7.80
CA ALA A 141 -3.83 3.22 -6.67
C ALA A 141 -2.78 4.24 -7.14
N LEU A 142 -1.96 3.87 -8.13
CA LEU A 142 -0.95 4.76 -8.72
C LEU A 142 -1.59 5.98 -9.39
N GLU A 143 -2.72 5.79 -10.09
CA GLU A 143 -3.51 6.85 -10.69
C GLU A 143 -4.05 7.83 -9.64
N THR A 144 -4.60 7.32 -8.53
CA THR A 144 -5.05 8.17 -7.42
C THR A 144 -3.88 8.98 -6.83
N ILE A 145 -2.71 8.35 -6.64
CA ILE A 145 -1.50 9.04 -6.17
C ILE A 145 -1.11 10.16 -7.13
N PHE A 146 -1.07 9.87 -8.43
CA PHE A 146 -0.66 10.81 -9.46
C PHE A 146 -1.61 12.02 -9.59
N ASN A 147 -2.92 11.76 -9.60
CA ASN A 147 -3.94 12.79 -9.81
C ASN A 147 -4.18 13.64 -8.57
N ASP A 148 -4.39 13.00 -7.41
CA ASP A 148 -4.95 13.67 -6.24
C ASP A 148 -3.88 14.14 -5.25
N TYR A 149 -2.69 13.52 -5.25
CA TYR A 149 -1.70 13.70 -4.18
C TYR A 149 -0.32 14.15 -4.65
N ALA A 150 0.07 13.86 -5.89
CA ALA A 150 1.39 14.19 -6.40
C ALA A 150 1.48 15.64 -6.90
N ASN A 151 2.54 16.35 -6.49
CA ASN A 151 2.92 17.64 -7.05
C ASN A 151 3.63 17.48 -8.41
N ALA A 152 3.94 18.60 -9.09
CA ALA A 152 4.57 18.58 -10.42
C ALA A 152 5.88 17.76 -10.48
N MET A 153 6.72 17.86 -9.45
CA MET A 153 7.98 17.12 -9.38
C MET A 153 7.77 15.63 -9.15
N GLN A 154 6.82 15.27 -8.30
CA GLN A 154 6.48 13.88 -8.01
C GLN A 154 5.81 13.22 -9.23
N ARG A 155 4.96 13.95 -9.95
CA ARG A 155 4.39 13.50 -11.23
C ARG A 155 5.48 13.26 -12.27
N LEU A 156 6.45 14.18 -12.39
CA LEU A 156 7.60 13.99 -13.26
C LEU A 156 8.41 12.75 -12.85
N ALA A 157 8.64 12.53 -11.55
CA ALA A 157 9.34 11.34 -11.07
C ALA A 157 8.62 10.04 -11.47
N ILE A 158 7.29 9.96 -11.27
CA ILE A 158 6.47 8.80 -11.67
C ILE A 158 6.57 8.58 -13.19
N VAL A 159 6.36 9.63 -13.99
CA VAL A 159 6.35 9.53 -15.47
C VAL A 159 7.75 9.22 -16.01
N SER A 160 8.81 9.71 -15.36
CA SER A 160 10.19 9.48 -15.79
C SER A 160 10.57 8.00 -15.84
N GLU A 161 9.93 7.17 -15.01
CA GLU A 161 10.15 5.72 -14.99
C GLU A 161 9.67 5.04 -16.28
N PHE A 162 8.63 5.59 -16.93
CA PHE A 162 8.09 5.06 -18.19
C PHE A 162 8.99 5.40 -19.40
N TYR A 163 9.88 6.37 -19.27
CA TYR A 163 10.85 6.73 -20.32
C TYR A 163 12.14 5.89 -20.28
N GLY A 164 12.27 5.01 -19.29
CA GLY A 164 13.42 4.12 -19.11
C GLY A 164 14.53 4.68 -18.22
N THR A 165 15.47 3.80 -17.86
CA THR A 165 16.58 4.08 -16.96
C THR A 165 17.54 5.14 -17.51
N ASP A 166 17.80 5.11 -18.81
CA ASP A 166 18.62 6.10 -19.50
C ASP A 166 18.07 7.52 -19.32
N PHE A 167 16.76 7.69 -19.47
CA PHE A 167 16.10 8.99 -19.27
C PHE A 167 16.28 9.51 -17.84
N GLN A 168 16.15 8.63 -16.84
CA GLN A 168 16.32 9.01 -15.43
C GLN A 168 17.76 9.45 -15.10
N LEU A 169 18.77 8.82 -15.71
CA LEU A 169 20.17 9.24 -15.55
C LEU A 169 20.37 10.67 -16.07
N PHE A 170 19.88 10.96 -17.28
CA PHE A 170 20.00 12.31 -17.86
C PHE A 170 19.22 13.37 -17.08
N LEU A 171 18.04 13.02 -16.56
CA LEU A 171 17.28 13.93 -15.71
C LEU A 171 18.08 14.32 -14.44
N LYS A 172 18.76 13.36 -13.82
CA LYS A 172 19.63 13.61 -12.64
C LYS A 172 20.85 14.47 -12.98
N GLU A 173 21.49 14.23 -14.13
CA GLU A 173 22.65 15.04 -14.59
C GLU A 173 22.27 16.49 -14.85
N THR A 174 21.04 16.75 -15.31
CA THR A 174 20.63 18.12 -15.69
C THR A 174 20.34 19.07 -14.53
N LEU A 175 20.29 18.60 -13.27
CA LEU A 175 20.09 19.35 -12.02
C LEU A 175 18.92 20.37 -12.01
N LYS A 176 18.07 20.39 -13.06
CA LYS A 176 16.98 21.35 -13.23
C LYS A 176 15.64 20.60 -13.37
N PRO A 177 14.59 21.04 -12.65
CA PRO A 177 13.24 20.46 -12.71
C PRO A 177 12.56 20.65 -14.08
N ASP A 178 13.12 21.48 -14.95
CA ASP A 178 12.61 21.79 -16.29
C ASP A 178 12.86 20.67 -17.31
N GLY A 179 13.22 19.47 -16.87
CA GLY A 179 13.59 18.30 -17.67
C GLY A 179 12.39 17.67 -18.39
N THR A 180 11.78 18.42 -19.32
CA THR A 180 10.81 17.85 -20.26
C THR A 180 11.51 16.92 -21.24
N LEU A 181 10.82 15.86 -21.68
CA LEU A 181 11.32 14.92 -22.69
C LEU A 181 11.93 15.62 -23.90
N THR A 182 11.27 16.67 -24.42
CA THR A 182 11.75 17.47 -25.56
C THR A 182 13.12 18.11 -25.30
N LYS A 183 13.34 18.67 -24.11
CA LYS A 183 14.60 19.33 -23.75
C LYS A 183 15.73 18.31 -23.55
N ILE A 184 15.42 17.13 -23.01
CA ILE A 184 16.39 16.05 -22.82
C ILE A 184 16.80 15.45 -24.17
N ILE A 185 15.83 15.22 -25.07
CA ILE A 185 16.11 14.78 -26.45
C ILE A 185 16.92 15.82 -27.22
N ALA A 186 16.61 17.11 -27.07
CA ALA A 186 17.36 18.19 -27.72
C ALA A 186 18.83 18.25 -27.28
N ARG A 187 19.11 17.93 -26.01
CA ARG A 187 20.48 17.87 -25.48
C ARG A 187 21.22 16.60 -25.89
N ASN A 188 20.51 15.48 -26.01
CA ASN A 188 21.09 14.17 -26.31
C ASN A 188 20.40 13.50 -27.51
N PRO A 189 20.54 14.05 -28.74
CA PRO A 189 19.82 13.59 -29.92
C PRO A 189 20.17 12.14 -30.32
N THR A 190 21.39 11.68 -30.01
CA THR A 190 21.86 10.31 -30.28
C THR A 190 21.11 9.25 -29.48
N LYS A 191 20.56 9.62 -28.31
CA LYS A 191 19.84 8.71 -27.41
C LYS A 191 18.33 8.73 -27.60
N ARG A 192 17.83 9.60 -28.49
CA ARG A 192 16.39 9.69 -28.84
C ARG A 192 15.82 8.33 -29.21
N LYS A 193 16.54 7.57 -30.04
CA LYS A 193 16.09 6.25 -30.50
C LYS A 193 15.91 5.28 -29.33
N ALA A 194 16.92 5.18 -28.45
CA ALA A 194 16.86 4.32 -27.27
C ALA A 194 15.70 4.68 -26.32
N ILE A 195 15.47 5.97 -26.06
CA ILE A 195 14.35 6.43 -25.23
C ILE A 195 13.01 6.06 -25.88
N LEU A 196 12.85 6.29 -27.19
CA LEU A 196 11.61 5.95 -27.89
C LEU A 196 11.38 4.44 -27.98
N ASP A 197 12.42 3.65 -28.18
CA ASP A 197 12.36 2.18 -28.20
C ASP A 197 11.94 1.66 -26.81
N ASN A 198 12.51 2.19 -25.71
CA ASN A 198 12.10 1.84 -24.34
C ASN A 198 10.65 2.22 -24.03
N ILE A 199 10.20 3.39 -24.48
CA ILE A 199 8.80 3.82 -24.32
C ILE A 199 7.89 2.86 -25.08
N LYS A 200 8.24 2.55 -26.33
CA LYS A 200 7.50 1.63 -27.17
C LYS A 200 7.38 0.27 -26.50
N GLU A 201 8.48 -0.31 -26.03
CA GLU A 201 8.45 -1.58 -25.30
C GLU A 201 7.58 -1.49 -24.05
N THR A 202 7.73 -0.44 -23.23
CA THR A 202 6.98 -0.28 -21.97
C THR A 202 5.47 -0.17 -22.20
N LEU A 203 5.04 0.48 -23.30
CA LEU A 203 3.63 0.67 -23.64
C LEU A 203 3.02 -0.48 -24.46
N GLU A 204 3.82 -1.17 -25.26
CA GLU A 204 3.39 -2.29 -26.11
C GLU A 204 3.51 -3.66 -25.43
N ASP A 205 4.20 -3.77 -24.30
CA ASP A 205 4.34 -5.00 -23.50
C ASP A 205 2.98 -5.44 -22.94
N ARG A 206 2.19 -6.10 -23.81
CA ARG A 206 0.95 -6.80 -23.50
C ARG A 206 1.28 -8.24 -23.13
N ARG A 207 1.70 -8.47 -21.89
CA ARG A 207 1.69 -9.80 -21.28
C ARG A 207 0.76 -9.84 -20.08
#